data_AF-A0A7S3KUG0-F1
#
_entry.id   AF-A0A7S3KUG0-F1
#
_cell.length_a   1.000
_cell.length_b   1.000
_cell.length_c   1.000
_cell.angle_alpha   90.00
_cell.angle_beta   90.00
_cell.angle_gamma   90.00
#
_symmetry.space_group_name_H-M   'P 1'
#
loop_
_entity.id
_entity.type
_entity.pdbx_description
1 polymer ?
#
loop_
_entity_poly.entity_id
_entity_poly.type
_entity_poly.pdbx_seq_one_letter_code
_entity_poly.pdbx_strand_id
1 'polypeptide(L)'
;MVTSTGHNFGIDWWALGILIYEMIVGIPPFYHKKRDHMFYLIKEAEIKYPDPAKHGISVSDDAQDLINKLLCKDMDQRLGSENDVDEVLAHPWFKEINIDKVLAKEKEPPYKP
;
A
#
# COMPACT_ATOMS: atom_id res chain seq x y z
N MET A 1 5.46 25.35 13.40
CA MET A 1 4.08 25.75 13.07
C MET A 1 3.40 24.54 12.50
N VAL A 2 2.45 23.98 13.25
CA VAL A 2 1.58 22.91 12.78
C VAL A 2 0.50 23.60 11.95
N THR A 3 0.53 23.40 10.63
CA THR A 3 -0.54 23.90 9.76
C THR A 3 -1.74 22.99 9.93
N SER A 4 -2.69 23.45 10.74
CA SER A 4 -4.03 22.91 10.92
C SER A 4 -4.90 23.24 9.70
N THR A 5 -4.57 22.61 8.57
CA THR A 5 -5.45 22.44 7.41
C THR A 5 -5.83 20.95 7.36
N GLY A 6 -7.09 20.65 7.07
CA GLY A 6 -7.80 19.40 7.39
C GLY A 6 -7.06 18.08 7.10
N HIS A 7 -7.39 17.07 7.90
CA HIS A 7 -6.94 15.67 7.83
C HIS A 7 -6.30 15.25 6.49
N ASN A 8 -4.98 15.01 6.52
CA ASN A 8 -4.23 14.41 5.42
C ASN A 8 -4.58 12.91 5.26
N PHE A 9 -5.79 12.57 4.79
CA PHE A 9 -6.22 11.18 4.54
C PHE A 9 -5.22 10.41 3.65
N GLY A 10 -4.53 11.11 2.74
CA GLY A 10 -3.48 10.53 1.90
C GLY A 10 -2.32 9.87 2.66
N ILE A 11 -2.03 10.25 3.92
CA ILE A 11 -0.96 9.62 4.71
C ILE A 11 -1.34 8.18 5.11
N ASP A 12 -2.60 7.93 5.43
CA ASP A 12 -3.07 6.59 5.80
C ASP A 12 -3.04 5.66 4.58
N TRP A 13 -3.36 6.17 3.39
CA TRP A 13 -3.22 5.42 2.14
C TRP A 13 -1.76 5.08 1.80
N TRP A 14 -0.82 5.97 2.11
CA TRP A 14 0.60 5.64 2.00
C TRP A 14 0.97 4.50 2.95
N ALA A 15 0.56 4.58 4.22
CA ALA A 15 0.82 3.54 5.20
C ALA A 15 0.21 2.19 4.78
N LEU A 16 -0.99 2.20 4.20
CA LEU A 16 -1.61 1.01 3.62
C LEU A 16 -0.75 0.41 2.50
N GLY A 17 -0.23 1.23 1.58
CA GLY A 17 0.67 0.78 0.51
C GLY A 17 1.93 0.10 1.05
N ILE A 18 2.54 0.68 2.10
CA ILE A 18 3.69 0.07 2.79
C ILE A 18 3.32 -1.28 3.39
N LEU A 19 2.18 -1.35 4.09
CA LEU A 19 1.72 -2.56 4.77
C LEU A 19 1.40 -3.69 3.78
N ILE A 20 0.72 -3.38 2.68
CA ILE A 20 0.40 -4.37 1.63
C ILE A 20 1.69 -4.92 1.03
N TYR A 21 2.66 -4.07 0.70
CA TYR A 21 3.97 -4.52 0.21
C TYR A 21 4.64 -5.44 1.23
N GLU A 22 4.69 -5.05 2.51
CA GLU A 22 5.34 -5.83 3.56
C GLU A 22 4.65 -7.18 3.81
N MET A 23 3.32 -7.25 3.76
CA MET A 23 2.59 -8.52 3.88
C MET A 23 2.88 -9.50 2.75
N ILE A 24 3.16 -9.01 1.54
CA ILE A 24 3.46 -9.85 0.37
C ILE A 24 4.95 -10.22 0.31
N VAL A 25 5.84 -9.24 0.54
CA VAL A 25 7.29 -9.39 0.34
C VAL A 25 8.01 -9.81 1.62
N GLY A 26 7.41 -9.57 2.79
CA GLY A 26 7.98 -9.89 4.11
C GLY A 26 8.96 -8.85 4.66
N ILE A 27 9.24 -7.77 3.91
CA ILE A 27 10.08 -6.65 4.34
C ILE A 27 9.48 -5.32 3.84
N PRO A 28 9.75 -4.18 4.49
CA PRO A 28 9.28 -2.89 4.02
C PRO A 28 9.99 -2.46 2.72
N PRO A 29 9.31 -1.71 1.84
CA PRO A 29 9.86 -1.32 0.53
C PRO A 29 11.02 -0.33 0.63
N PHE A 30 11.07 0.46 1.71
CA PHE A 30 12.14 1.43 1.97
C PHE A 30 12.84 1.11 3.29
N TYR A 31 13.93 0.36 3.23
CA TYR A 31 14.71 0.01 4.40
C TYR A 31 16.17 0.42 4.26
N HIS A 32 16.70 1.07 5.29
CA HIS A 32 18.13 1.32 5.41
C HIS A 32 18.56 1.46 6.87
N LYS A 33 19.78 0.99 7.21
CA LYS A 33 20.31 1.04 8.59
C LYS A 33 20.44 2.47 9.13
N LYS A 34 20.83 3.40 8.26
CA LYS A 34 20.92 4.84 8.58
C LYS A 34 19.59 5.53 8.26
N ARG A 35 19.03 6.26 9.22
CA ARG A 35 17.74 6.96 9.10
C ARG A 35 17.72 7.97 7.96
N ASP A 36 18.77 8.77 7.79
CA ASP A 36 18.81 9.81 6.74
C ASP A 36 18.68 9.22 5.34
N HIS A 37 19.34 8.08 5.11
CA HIS A 37 19.20 7.34 3.85
C HIS A 37 17.82 6.71 3.71
N MET A 38 17.22 6.20 4.79
CA MET A 38 15.85 5.69 4.74
C MET A 38 14.85 6.80 4.35
N PHE A 39 15.01 8.01 4.90
CA PHE A 39 14.21 9.17 4.49
C PHE A 39 14.46 9.57 3.04
N TYR A 40 15.70 9.49 2.57
CA TYR A 40 16.02 9.69 1.16
C TYR A 40 15.29 8.66 0.27
N LEU A 41 15.32 7.37 0.64
CA LEU A 41 14.60 6.33 -0.10
C LEU A 41 13.09 6.58 -0.12
N ILE A 42 12.50 6.96 1.01
CA ILE A 42 11.08 7.29 1.11
C ILE A 42 10.70 8.44 0.16
N LYS A 43 11.59 9.41 -0.05
CA LYS A 43 11.33 10.56 -0.93
C LYS A 43 11.59 10.25 -2.41
N GLU A 44 12.73 9.64 -2.71
CA GLU A 44 13.28 9.62 -4.07
C GLU A 44 13.32 8.23 -4.71
N ALA A 45 13.32 7.15 -3.91
CA ALA A 45 13.49 5.82 -4.48
C ALA A 45 12.20 5.29 -5.10
N GLU A 46 12.38 4.63 -6.24
CA GLU A 46 11.39 3.74 -6.85
C GLU A 46 11.23 2.46 -6.03
N ILE A 47 10.03 1.90 -6.08
CA ILE A 47 9.70 0.65 -5.41
C ILE A 47 10.33 -0.50 -6.18
N LYS A 48 11.03 -1.39 -5.46
CA LYS A 48 11.65 -2.58 -6.04
C LYS A 48 10.84 -3.80 -5.66
N TYR A 49 10.39 -4.57 -6.65
CA TYR A 49 9.72 -5.84 -6.42
C TYR A 49 10.72 -7.00 -6.50
N PRO A 50 10.53 -8.06 -5.70
CA PRO A 50 11.39 -9.24 -5.76
C PRO A 50 11.27 -9.95 -7.11
N ASP A 51 12.41 -10.43 -7.62
CA ASP A 51 12.47 -11.33 -8.78
C ASP A 51 11.88 -12.71 -8.37
N PRO A 52 10.80 -13.19 -9.03
CA PRO A 52 10.13 -14.44 -8.66
C PRO A 52 11.05 -15.67 -8.71
N ALA A 53 12.01 -15.70 -9.66
CA ALA A 53 12.91 -16.83 -9.82
C ALA A 53 14.01 -16.85 -8.74
N LYS A 54 14.43 -15.67 -8.26
CA LYS A 54 15.51 -15.56 -7.26
C LYS A 54 15.02 -15.60 -5.83
N HIS A 55 13.86 -15.00 -5.56
CA HIS A 55 13.37 -14.82 -4.19
C HIS A 55 12.22 -15.78 -3.85
N GLY A 56 11.60 -16.43 -4.85
CA GLY A 56 10.45 -17.31 -4.62
C GLY A 56 9.17 -16.57 -4.20
N ILE A 57 9.14 -15.25 -4.35
CA ILE A 57 8.01 -14.39 -4.01
C ILE A 57 7.47 -13.81 -5.30
N SER A 58 6.18 -14.06 -5.57
CA SER A 58 5.48 -13.51 -6.73
C SER A 58 4.50 -12.44 -6.28
N VAL A 59 4.63 -11.24 -6.84
CA VAL A 59 3.69 -10.14 -6.62
C VAL A 59 2.86 -9.99 -7.89
N SER A 60 1.54 -10.20 -7.81
CA SER A 60 0.64 -10.08 -8.97
C SER A 60 0.65 -8.67 -9.55
N ASP A 61 0.43 -8.53 -10.85
CA ASP A 61 0.40 -7.23 -11.53
C ASP A 61 -0.61 -6.26 -10.90
N ASP A 62 -1.83 -6.74 -10.58
CA ASP A 62 -2.86 -5.97 -9.87
C ASP A 62 -2.36 -5.45 -8.50
N ALA A 63 -1.48 -6.20 -7.82
CA ALA A 63 -0.93 -5.80 -6.52
C ALA A 63 0.18 -4.76 -6.70
N GLN A 64 1.06 -4.95 -7.69
CA GLN A 64 2.10 -3.96 -8.00
C GLN A 64 1.49 -2.63 -8.42
N ASP A 65 0.45 -2.65 -9.26
CA ASP A 65 -0.27 -1.44 -9.68
C ASP A 65 -0.91 -0.71 -8.47
N LEU A 66 -1.61 -1.46 -7.59
CA LEU A 66 -2.18 -0.89 -6.37
C LEU A 66 -1.12 -0.23 -5.49
N ILE A 67 -0.02 -0.95 -5.21
CA ILE A 67 1.07 -0.47 -4.35
C ILE A 67 1.71 0.78 -4.96
N ASN A 68 1.97 0.79 -6.26
CA ASN A 68 2.56 1.94 -6.95
C ASN A 68 1.66 3.18 -6.85
N LYS A 69 0.33 3.03 -6.99
CA LYS A 69 -0.62 4.14 -6.88
C LYS A 69 -0.81 4.65 -5.44
N LEU A 70 -0.81 3.75 -4.45
CA LEU A 70 -0.85 4.13 -3.03
C LEU A 70 0.44 4.79 -2.55
N LEU A 71 1.59 4.37 -3.10
CA LEU A 71 2.91 4.91 -2.80
C LEU A 71 3.35 6.01 -3.79
N CYS A 72 2.39 6.65 -4.47
CA CYS A 72 2.63 7.83 -5.27
C CYS A 72 3.19 8.97 -4.39
N LYS A 73 4.31 9.56 -4.80
CA LYS A 73 4.98 10.64 -4.04
C LYS A 73 4.16 11.91 -4.04
N ASP A 74 3.49 12.19 -5.16
CA ASP A 74 2.53 13.28 -5.27
C ASP A 74 1.25 12.89 -4.52
N MET A 75 0.85 13.72 -3.56
CA MET A 75 -0.31 13.47 -2.71
C MET A 75 -1.63 13.64 -3.49
N ASP A 76 -1.66 14.57 -4.44
CA ASP A 76 -2.89 14.86 -5.21
C ASP A 76 -3.16 13.76 -6.24
N GLN A 77 -2.11 13.06 -6.69
CA GLN A 77 -2.19 11.93 -7.62
C GLN A 77 -2.20 10.56 -6.92
N ARG A 78 -2.21 10.53 -5.59
CA ARG A 78 -2.21 9.28 -4.82
C ARG A 78 -3.60 8.66 -4.82
N LEU A 79 -3.68 7.35 -5.00
CA LEU A 79 -4.94 6.62 -4.87
C LEU A 79 -5.57 6.88 -3.49
N GLY A 80 -6.84 7.30 -3.48
CA GLY A 80 -7.55 7.73 -2.28
C GLY A 80 -7.47 9.23 -2.01
N SER A 81 -6.90 10.04 -2.93
CA SER A 81 -6.89 11.49 -2.82
C SER A 81 -8.22 12.13 -3.21
N GLU A 82 -8.93 11.58 -4.21
CA GLU A 82 -10.16 12.17 -4.75
C GLU A 82 -11.41 11.67 -4.03
N ASN A 83 -11.58 10.34 -3.96
CA ASN A 83 -12.77 9.70 -3.38
C ASN A 83 -12.44 8.73 -2.24
N ASP A 84 -11.29 8.93 -1.59
CA ASP A 84 -10.88 8.19 -0.39
C ASP A 84 -11.00 6.67 -0.57
N VAL A 85 -11.80 6.01 0.29
CA VAL A 85 -11.96 4.56 0.28
C VAL A 85 -12.60 4.01 -0.99
N ASP A 86 -13.50 4.76 -1.65
CA ASP A 86 -14.22 4.28 -2.82
C ASP A 86 -13.27 4.07 -4.01
N GLU A 87 -12.29 4.95 -4.16
CA GLU A 87 -11.25 4.84 -5.21
C GLU A 87 -10.36 3.62 -4.98
N VAL A 88 -9.98 3.39 -3.71
CA VAL A 88 -9.12 2.27 -3.33
C VAL A 88 -9.85 0.94 -3.50
N LEU A 89 -11.10 0.85 -3.05
CA LEU A 89 -11.93 -0.36 -3.19
C LEU A 89 -12.34 -0.66 -4.63
N ALA A 90 -12.42 0.36 -5.49
CA ALA A 90 -12.66 0.17 -6.92
C ALA A 90 -11.45 -0.44 -7.67
N HIS A 91 -10.28 -0.52 -7.03
CA HIS A 91 -9.08 -1.07 -7.66
C HIS A 91 -9.25 -2.56 -8.01
N PRO A 92 -8.80 -3.03 -9.19
CA PRO A 92 -8.93 -4.43 -9.62
C PRO A 92 -8.39 -5.46 -8.63
N TRP A 93 -7.42 -5.09 -7.79
CA TRP A 93 -6.89 -5.96 -6.74
C TRP A 93 -7.97 -6.39 -5.72
N PHE A 94 -8.99 -5.57 -5.48
CA PHE A 94 -10.10 -5.87 -4.58
C PHE A 94 -11.32 -6.51 -5.29
N LYS A 95 -11.27 -6.75 -6.61
CA LYS A 95 -12.44 -7.19 -7.42
C LYS A 95 -13.12 -8.47 -6.92
N GLU A 96 -12.35 -9.39 -6.33
CA GLU A 96 -12.86 -10.68 -5.84
C GLU A 96 -13.35 -10.61 -4.38
N ILE A 97 -13.16 -9.46 -3.72
CA ILE A 97 -13.52 -9.26 -2.33
C ILE A 97 -14.91 -8.64 -2.26
N ASN A 98 -15.87 -9.40 -1.73
CA ASN A 98 -17.14 -8.83 -1.31
C ASN A 98 -16.96 -8.07 0.01
N ILE A 99 -16.86 -6.74 -0.07
CA ILE A 99 -16.61 -5.86 1.07
C ILE A 99 -17.72 -5.95 2.11
N ASP A 100 -18.99 -6.03 1.70
CA ASP A 100 -20.13 -6.15 2.62
C ASP A 100 -20.01 -7.39 3.52
N LYS A 101 -19.63 -8.54 2.94
CA LYS A 101 -19.42 -9.78 3.70
C LYS A 101 -18.23 -9.69 4.64
N VAL A 102 -17.18 -8.96 4.27
CA VAL A 102 -16.02 -8.72 5.14
C VAL A 102 -16.45 -7.86 6.34
N LEU A 103 -17.21 -6.79 6.10
CA LEU A 103 -17.74 -5.92 7.15
C LEU A 103 -18.72 -6.65 8.09
N ALA A 104 -19.57 -7.51 7.53
CA ALA A 104 -20.48 -8.38 8.27
C ALA A 104 -19.77 -9.52 9.04
N LYS A 105 -18.45 -9.67 8.87
CA LYS A 105 -17.64 -10.77 9.43
C LYS A 105 -18.11 -12.17 9.00
N GLU A 106 -18.70 -12.26 7.80
CA GLU A 106 -19.21 -13.51 7.23
C GLU A 106 -18.13 -14.28 6.44
N LYS A 107 -17.03 -13.63 6.10
CA LYS A 107 -15.89 -14.28 5.45
C LYS A 107 -15.04 -14.99 6.51
N GLU A 108 -14.85 -16.29 6.36
CA GLU A 108 -13.95 -17.03 7.23
C GLU A 108 -12.50 -16.52 7.08
N PRO A 109 -11.79 -16.27 8.20
CA PRO A 109 -10.41 -15.83 8.14
C PRO A 109 -9.51 -16.95 7.64
N PRO A 110 -8.48 -16.64 6.83
CA PRO A 110 -7.57 -17.65 6.29
C PRO A 110 -6.68 -18.30 7.37
N TYR A 111 -6.52 -17.63 8.52
CA TYR A 111 -5.77 -18.12 9.66
C TYR A 111 -6.61 -18.01 10.93
N LYS A 112 -6.73 -19.13 11.65
CA LYS A 112 -7.32 -19.22 12.99
C LYS A 112 -6.17 -19.63 13.93
N PRO A 113 -5.74 -18.77 14.87
CA PRO A 113 -4.59 -19.04 15.74
C PRO A 113 -4.82 -20.19 16.71
#